data_AF-A0A969KPP6-F1
#
_entry.id   AF-A0A969KPP6-F1
#
_cell.length_a   1.000
_cell.length_b   1.000
_cell.length_c   1.000
_cell.angle_alpha   90.00
_cell.angle_beta   90.00
_cell.angle_gamma   90.00
#
_symmetry.space_group_name_H-M   'P 1'
#
loop_
_entity.id
_entity.type
_entity.pdbx_description
1 polymer ?
#
loop_
_entity_poly.entity_id
_entity_poly.type
_entity_poly.pdbx_seq_one_letter_code
_entity_poly.pdbx_strand_id
1 'polypeptide(L)'
;MKSLTNPQRQSLLNFLAALIDQKQARVLVEPQARASGFWFGGGNLVQDDAGDLWLCGRYRNFGDSRTGLEAGERGLECALFRSQDGGAHFAKVRSWSKADLSRPDRKVVSIEGTALHRLAGGGWELFVSSEKEMAYPEAYAALQSPARASGPSIGSRDRPPTG
;
A
#
# COMPACT_ATOMS: atom_id res chain seq x y z
N MET A 1 15.98 33.64 7.43
CA MET A 1 16.05 32.26 7.96
C MET A 1 17.27 32.16 8.87
N LYS A 2 17.14 31.61 10.08
CA LYS A 2 18.32 31.30 10.92
C LYS A 2 19.04 30.08 10.36
N SER A 3 20.33 30.19 10.13
CA SER A 3 21.18 29.05 9.71
C SER A 3 21.53 28.18 10.92
N LEU A 4 21.50 26.86 10.74
CA LEU A 4 21.95 25.91 11.76
C LEU A 4 23.46 26.04 11.97
N THR A 5 23.89 26.00 13.23
CA THR A 5 25.31 25.81 13.56
C THR A 5 25.76 24.40 13.16
N ASN A 6 27.08 24.20 13.03
CA ASN A 6 27.63 22.87 12.70
C ASN A 6 27.21 21.78 13.71
N PRO A 7 27.24 22.02 15.04
CA PRO A 7 26.73 21.05 16.01
C PRO A 7 25.25 20.71 15.80
N GLN A 8 24.39 21.72 15.60
CA GLN A 8 22.96 21.50 15.37
C GLN A 8 22.70 20.70 14.09
N ARG A 9 23.44 21.00 13.02
CA ARG A 9 23.37 20.22 11.77
C ARG A 9 23.77 18.77 12.01
N GLN A 10 24.85 18.52 12.74
CA GLN A 10 25.31 17.15 13.00
C GLN A 10 24.32 16.38 13.87
N SER A 11 23.79 16.99 14.92
CA SER A 11 22.75 16.37 15.77
C SER A 11 21.50 16.03 14.96
N LEU A 12 21.07 16.93 14.07
CA LEU A 12 19.92 16.68 13.19
C LEU A 12 20.19 15.52 12.23
N LEU A 13 21.37 15.48 11.61
CA LEU A 13 21.75 14.38 10.71
C LEU A 13 21.77 13.04 11.44
N ASN A 14 22.34 13.00 12.65
CA ASN A 14 22.38 11.77 13.47
C ASN A 14 20.97 11.33 13.87
N PHE A 15 20.10 12.27 14.27
CA PHE A 15 18.71 11.98 14.60
C PHE A 15 17.93 11.44 13.40
N LEU A 16 18.02 12.09 12.24
CA LEU A 16 17.35 11.64 11.02
C LEU A 16 17.87 10.27 10.54
N ALA A 17 19.17 10.02 10.66
CA ALA A 17 19.76 8.72 10.36
C ALA A 17 19.26 7.62 11.31
N ALA A 18 19.04 7.93 12.58
CA ALA A 18 18.48 6.99 13.56
C ALA A 18 16.98 6.72 13.34
N LEU A 19 16.22 7.67 12.77
CA LEU A 19 14.79 7.45 12.45
C LEU A 19 14.57 6.46 11.31
N ILE A 20 15.50 6.39 10.34
CA ILE A 20 15.43 5.49 9.19
C ILE A 20 16.76 4.75 9.07
N ASP A 21 17.03 3.86 10.03
CA ASP A 21 18.20 3.00 9.99
C ASP A 21 17.95 1.81 9.05
N GLN A 22 18.32 1.98 7.77
CA GLN A 22 18.18 0.93 6.76
C GLN A 22 19.06 -0.30 7.04
N LYS A 23 20.13 -0.18 7.83
CA LYS A 23 21.00 -1.31 8.17
C LYS A 23 20.37 -2.20 9.24
N GLN A 24 19.59 -1.60 10.14
CA GLN A 24 18.85 -2.31 11.19
C GLN A 24 17.39 -2.61 10.81
N ALA A 25 16.95 -2.17 9.62
CA ALA A 25 15.61 -2.44 9.13
C ALA A 25 15.40 -3.95 8.96
N ARG A 26 14.23 -4.43 9.40
CA ARG A 26 13.80 -5.82 9.26
C ARG A 26 12.45 -5.90 8.57
N VAL A 27 12.17 -7.04 7.95
CA VAL A 27 10.85 -7.35 7.42
C VAL A 27 9.92 -7.66 8.59
N LEU A 28 8.88 -6.85 8.79
CA LEU A 28 7.86 -7.08 9.84
C LEU A 28 6.76 -8.04 9.37
N VAL A 29 6.41 -7.95 8.09
CA VAL A 29 5.42 -8.82 7.43
C VAL A 29 6.05 -9.28 6.13
N GLU A 30 6.22 -10.60 5.99
CA GLU A 30 6.75 -11.17 4.75
C GLU A 30 5.79 -10.90 3.58
N PRO A 31 6.30 -10.51 2.41
CA PRO A 31 5.51 -10.53 1.19
C PRO A 31 5.12 -11.98 0.86
N GLN A 32 4.09 -12.15 0.02
CA GLN A 32 3.67 -13.49 -0.41
C GLN A 32 4.74 -14.22 -1.24
N ALA A 33 5.64 -13.47 -1.88
CA ALA A 33 6.85 -14.00 -2.51
C ALA A 33 7.97 -12.97 -2.39
N ARG A 34 9.22 -13.43 -2.30
CA ARG A 34 10.42 -12.56 -2.31
C ARG A 34 10.86 -12.28 -3.74
N ALA A 35 10.00 -11.60 -4.50
CA ALA A 35 10.22 -11.27 -5.90
C ALA A 35 9.76 -9.83 -6.20
N SER A 36 10.21 -9.28 -7.32
CA SER A 36 9.80 -7.94 -7.75
C SER A 36 8.28 -7.83 -7.83
N GLY A 37 7.73 -6.69 -7.37
CA GLY A 37 6.30 -6.41 -7.37
C GLY A 37 5.51 -7.03 -6.21
N PHE A 38 6.10 -7.92 -5.41
CA PHE A 38 5.45 -8.47 -4.22
C PHE A 38 5.82 -7.66 -2.97
N TRP A 39 4.82 -7.10 -2.29
CA TRP A 39 5.03 -6.39 -1.03
C TRP A 39 3.76 -6.32 -0.18
N PHE A 40 3.95 -6.08 1.11
CA PHE A 40 2.90 -5.72 2.05
C PHE A 40 3.09 -4.26 2.49
N GLY A 41 2.02 -3.46 2.51
CA GLY A 41 2.10 -2.05 2.88
C GLY A 41 0.84 -1.26 2.57
N GLY A 42 0.94 0.07 2.49
CA GLY A 42 -0.20 0.93 2.18
C GLY A 42 -1.22 1.04 3.33
N GLY A 43 -0.74 0.96 4.57
CA GLY A 43 -1.53 1.13 5.79
C GLY A 43 -0.75 1.84 6.89
N ASN A 44 -1.20 1.69 8.14
CA ASN A 44 -0.60 2.34 9.31
C ASN A 44 -0.43 1.39 10.49
N LEU A 45 0.36 1.84 11.47
CA LEU A 45 0.57 1.20 12.76
C LEU A 45 -0.15 2.01 13.85
N VAL A 46 -0.87 1.33 14.74
CA VAL A 46 -1.57 1.95 15.89
C VAL A 46 -1.24 1.15 17.14
N GLN A 47 -0.95 1.82 18.25
CA GLN A 47 -0.82 1.19 19.55
C GLN A 47 -2.13 1.33 20.35
N ASP A 48 -2.55 0.27 21.03
CA ASP A 48 -3.71 0.30 21.92
C ASP A 48 -3.34 0.56 23.39
N ASP A 49 -4.34 0.64 24.28
CA ASP A 49 -4.11 0.94 25.71
C ASP A 49 -3.37 -0.18 26.45
N ALA A 50 -3.39 -1.41 25.93
CA ALA A 50 -2.63 -2.52 26.49
C ALA A 50 -1.15 -2.49 26.03
N GLY A 51 -0.81 -1.59 25.11
CA GLY A 51 0.52 -1.48 24.50
C GLY A 51 0.71 -2.37 23.28
N ASP A 52 -0.31 -3.11 22.84
CA ASP A 52 -0.24 -3.96 21.67
C ASP A 52 -0.21 -3.10 20.40
N LEU A 53 0.58 -3.54 19.42
CA LEU A 53 0.73 -2.87 18.14
C LEU A 53 -0.14 -3.54 17.08
N TRP A 54 -0.94 -2.74 16.39
CA TRP A 54 -1.84 -3.15 15.33
C TRP A 54 -1.37 -2.56 14.00
N LEU A 55 -1.10 -3.43 13.03
CA LEU A 55 -0.60 -3.05 11.71
C LEU A 55 -1.61 -3.47 10.66
N CYS A 56 -2.16 -2.50 9.91
CA CYS A 56 -2.97 -2.79 8.74
C CYS A 56 -2.21 -2.51 7.44
N GLY A 57 -2.66 -3.14 6.37
CA GLY A 57 -2.09 -2.96 5.05
C GLY A 57 -2.74 -3.88 4.03
N ARG A 58 -2.18 -3.87 2.83
CA ARG A 58 -2.57 -4.78 1.75
C ARG A 58 -1.40 -5.56 1.22
N TYR A 59 -1.68 -6.77 0.79
CA TYR A 59 -0.77 -7.52 -0.06
C TYR A 59 -0.91 -7.08 -1.51
N ARG A 60 0.24 -6.92 -2.14
CA ARG A 60 0.38 -6.69 -3.58
C ARG A 60 1.27 -7.77 -4.17
N ASN A 61 0.95 -8.16 -5.40
CA ASN A 61 1.75 -9.04 -6.23
C ASN A 61 2.18 -8.30 -7.52
N PHE A 62 3.01 -8.98 -8.32
CA PHE A 62 3.55 -8.46 -9.57
C PHE A 62 2.48 -7.90 -10.54
N GLY A 63 1.33 -8.57 -10.67
CA GLY A 63 0.26 -8.20 -11.60
C GLY A 63 -0.45 -6.87 -11.30
N ASP A 64 -0.23 -6.27 -10.14
CA ASP A 64 -0.70 -4.91 -9.84
C ASP A 64 0.20 -3.82 -10.48
N SER A 65 1.25 -4.19 -11.21
CA SER A 65 2.18 -3.26 -11.84
C SER A 65 1.96 -3.17 -13.35
N ARG A 66 0.94 -2.42 -13.81
CA ARG A 66 0.76 -1.91 -15.20
C ARG A 66 0.90 -2.92 -16.37
N THR A 67 1.05 -4.22 -16.15
CA THR A 67 1.40 -5.22 -17.18
C THR A 67 0.18 -5.93 -17.80
N GLY A 68 -1.03 -5.49 -17.49
CA GLY A 68 -2.27 -6.06 -18.04
C GLY A 68 -2.92 -7.07 -17.09
N LEU A 69 -4.23 -7.23 -17.25
CA LEU A 69 -5.11 -8.02 -16.39
C LEU A 69 -4.75 -9.53 -16.30
N GLU A 70 -3.81 -10.00 -17.12
CA GLU A 70 -3.42 -11.41 -17.24
C GLU A 70 -2.18 -11.81 -16.42
N ALA A 71 -1.44 -10.84 -15.84
CA ALA A 71 -0.16 -11.12 -15.18
C ALA A 71 -0.22 -11.28 -13.64
N GLY A 72 -1.42 -11.17 -13.04
CA GLY A 72 -1.63 -11.44 -11.62
C GLY A 72 -2.83 -10.72 -11.00
N GLU A 73 -3.24 -11.15 -9.81
CA GLU A 73 -4.42 -10.62 -9.12
C GLU A 73 -4.12 -9.26 -8.43
N ARG A 74 -4.59 -8.14 -9.00
CA ARG A 74 -4.44 -6.79 -8.41
C ARG A 74 -5.05 -6.69 -7.01
N GLY A 75 -4.40 -5.95 -6.09
CA GLY A 75 -4.92 -5.54 -4.78
C GLY A 75 -5.61 -6.67 -4.01
N LEU A 76 -4.86 -7.72 -3.72
CA LEU A 76 -5.37 -9.06 -3.42
C LEU A 76 -6.13 -9.17 -2.10
N GLU A 77 -5.50 -8.67 -1.03
CA GLU A 77 -5.90 -8.95 0.35
C GLU A 77 -5.60 -7.72 1.21
N CYS A 78 -6.59 -7.23 1.94
CA CYS A 78 -6.40 -6.34 3.07
C CYS A 78 -6.17 -7.21 4.31
N ALA A 79 -5.15 -6.93 5.12
CA ALA A 79 -4.84 -7.72 6.30
C ALA A 79 -4.54 -6.84 7.51
N LEU A 80 -4.90 -7.37 8.68
CA LEU A 80 -4.65 -6.80 9.99
C LEU A 80 -3.74 -7.77 10.76
N PHE A 81 -2.69 -7.22 11.33
CA PHE A 81 -1.73 -7.92 12.16
C PHE A 81 -1.70 -7.31 13.56
N ARG A 82 -1.38 -8.14 14.55
CA ARG A 82 -1.17 -7.74 15.93
C ARG A 82 0.21 -8.20 16.41
N SER A 83 0.87 -7.36 17.17
CA SER A 83 2.07 -7.68 17.93
C SER A 83 1.81 -7.36 19.40
N GLN A 84 2.23 -8.28 20.27
CA GLN A 84 2.14 -8.15 21.73
C GLN A 84 3.52 -8.14 22.39
N ASP A 85 4.57 -8.02 21.58
CA ASP A 85 5.97 -8.13 21.97
C ASP A 85 6.80 -6.92 21.51
N GLY A 86 6.17 -5.75 21.49
CA GLY A 86 6.82 -4.50 21.10
C GLY A 86 7.22 -4.45 19.62
N GLY A 87 6.53 -5.18 18.75
CA GLY A 87 6.77 -5.19 17.31
C GLY A 87 7.84 -6.19 16.86
N ALA A 88 8.26 -7.11 17.72
CA ALA A 88 9.20 -8.19 17.35
C ALA A 88 8.55 -9.17 16.38
N HIS A 89 7.29 -9.55 16.63
CA HIS A 89 6.52 -10.43 15.75
C HIS A 89 5.12 -9.88 15.51
N PHE A 90 4.65 -9.99 14.27
CA PHE A 90 3.31 -9.61 13.86
C PHE A 90 2.54 -10.84 13.39
N ALA A 91 1.52 -11.24 14.15
CA ALA A 91 0.62 -12.32 13.79
C ALA A 91 -0.58 -11.77 13.00
N LYS A 92 -0.93 -12.40 11.86
CA LYS A 92 -2.14 -12.04 11.12
C LYS A 92 -3.35 -12.43 11.95
N VAL A 93 -4.20 -11.47 12.28
CA VAL A 93 -5.42 -11.69 13.09
C VAL A 93 -6.69 -11.65 12.25
N ARG A 94 -6.68 -10.92 11.14
CA ARG A 94 -7.80 -10.87 10.20
C ARG A 94 -7.34 -10.50 8.80
N SER A 95 -8.08 -10.95 7.80
CA SER A 95 -7.93 -10.45 6.45
C SER A 95 -9.27 -10.45 5.70
N TRP A 96 -9.28 -9.71 4.59
CA TRP A 96 -10.40 -9.55 3.69
C TRP A 96 -9.89 -9.62 2.26
N SER A 97 -10.49 -10.49 1.47
CA SER A 97 -10.33 -10.53 0.02
C SER A 97 -11.11 -9.40 -0.65
N LYS A 98 -10.89 -9.21 -1.95
CA LYS A 98 -11.75 -8.33 -2.77
C LYS A 98 -13.21 -8.75 -2.75
N ALA A 99 -13.50 -10.05 -2.70
CA ALA A 99 -14.86 -10.56 -2.66
C ALA A 99 -15.55 -10.15 -1.36
N ASP A 100 -14.85 -10.25 -0.22
CA ASP A 100 -15.37 -9.83 1.09
C ASP A 100 -15.68 -8.33 1.15
N LEU A 101 -14.93 -7.52 0.40
CA LEU A 101 -15.09 -6.06 0.32
C LEU A 101 -16.04 -5.59 -0.79
N SER A 102 -16.53 -6.52 -1.63
CA SER A 102 -17.41 -6.21 -2.75
C SER A 102 -18.88 -6.13 -2.33
N ARG A 103 -19.65 -5.34 -3.07
CA ARG A 103 -21.12 -5.36 -3.03
C ARG A 103 -21.67 -5.84 -4.38
N PRO A 104 -22.92 -6.35 -4.43
CA PRO A 104 -23.49 -6.89 -5.68
C PRO A 104 -23.43 -5.93 -6.87
N ASP A 105 -23.59 -4.62 -6.64
CA ASP A 105 -23.55 -3.57 -7.67
C ASP A 105 -22.16 -2.94 -7.85
N ARG A 106 -21.19 -3.31 -7.01
CA ARG A 106 -19.91 -2.60 -6.83
C ARG A 106 -18.81 -3.58 -6.45
N LYS A 107 -18.38 -4.37 -7.43
CA LYS A 107 -17.25 -5.29 -7.29
C LYS A 107 -15.95 -4.53 -7.09
N VAL A 108 -15.15 -4.92 -6.10
CA VAL A 108 -13.80 -4.38 -5.90
C VAL A 108 -12.86 -5.02 -6.92
N VAL A 109 -12.17 -4.19 -7.69
CA VAL A 109 -11.16 -4.64 -8.66
C VAL A 109 -9.74 -4.54 -8.09
N SER A 110 -9.50 -3.56 -7.22
CA SER A 110 -8.23 -3.35 -6.55
C SER A 110 -8.42 -2.71 -5.17
N ILE A 111 -7.68 -3.18 -4.18
CA ILE A 111 -7.50 -2.52 -2.87
C ILE A 111 -6.29 -1.61 -2.99
N GLU A 112 -6.45 -0.32 -2.69
CA GLU A 112 -5.42 0.69 -2.95
C GLU A 112 -4.69 1.15 -1.69
N GLY A 113 -5.41 1.29 -0.58
CA GLY A 113 -4.85 1.71 0.71
C GLY A 113 -5.79 1.39 1.86
N THR A 114 -5.24 1.40 3.07
CA THR A 114 -5.95 1.09 4.31
C THR A 114 -5.57 2.08 5.40
N ALA A 115 -6.46 2.31 6.36
CA ALA A 115 -6.15 3.02 7.57
C ALA A 115 -6.96 2.47 8.73
N LEU A 116 -6.27 2.05 9.79
CA LEU A 116 -6.86 1.62 11.04
C LEU A 116 -6.92 2.82 11.99
N HIS A 117 -8.10 3.08 12.53
CA HIS A 117 -8.36 4.15 13.47
C HIS A 117 -8.95 3.58 14.74
N ARG A 118 -8.37 3.96 15.87
CA ARG A 118 -8.92 3.66 17.19
C ARG A 118 -9.83 4.81 17.61
N LEU A 119 -11.07 4.49 17.98
CA LEU A 119 -12.06 5.45 18.42
C LEU A 119 -11.94 5.73 19.92
N ALA A 120 -12.38 6.91 20.33
CA ALA A 120 -12.62 7.20 21.74
C ALA A 120 -13.66 6.21 22.29
N GLY A 121 -13.34 5.55 23.41
CA GLY A 121 -14.20 4.51 24.00
C GLY A 121 -13.87 3.07 23.60
N GLY A 122 -12.76 2.84 22.88
CA GLY A 122 -12.21 1.49 22.65
C GLY A 122 -12.71 0.78 21.38
N GLY A 123 -13.57 1.43 20.59
CA GLY A 123 -13.96 0.96 19.26
C GLY A 123 -12.85 1.10 18.23
N TRP A 124 -13.02 0.45 17.09
CA TRP A 124 -12.06 0.48 15.97
C TRP A 124 -12.78 0.64 14.65
N GLU A 125 -12.18 1.41 13.75
CA GLU A 125 -12.60 1.55 12.36
C GLU A 125 -11.45 1.19 11.44
N LEU A 126 -11.77 0.41 10.39
CA LEU A 126 -10.84 0.14 9.31
C LEU A 126 -11.39 0.78 8.03
N PHE A 127 -10.68 1.78 7.54
CA PHE A 127 -10.95 2.40 6.25
C PHE A 127 -10.20 1.63 5.17
N VAL A 128 -10.91 1.28 4.10
CA VAL A 128 -10.32 0.60 2.94
C VAL A 128 -10.65 1.39 1.68
N SER A 129 -9.62 1.95 1.06
CA SER A 129 -9.72 2.57 -0.25
C SER A 129 -9.65 1.51 -1.33
N SER A 130 -10.60 1.52 -2.26
CA SER A 130 -10.71 0.51 -3.30
C SER A 130 -11.11 1.11 -4.64
N GLU A 131 -10.50 0.62 -5.71
CA GLU A 131 -11.01 0.74 -7.07
C GLU A 131 -12.16 -0.25 -7.24
N LYS A 132 -13.24 0.20 -7.89
CA LYS A 132 -14.45 -0.60 -8.09
C LYS A 132 -14.78 -0.69 -9.56
N GLU A 133 -15.48 -1.76 -9.93
CA GLU A 133 -15.98 -1.98 -11.26
C GLU A 133 -17.16 -1.05 -11.56
N MET A 134 -16.85 0.24 -11.77
CA MET A 134 -17.83 1.28 -12.05
C MET A 134 -17.30 2.28 -13.07
N ALA A 135 -18.20 2.81 -13.88
CA ALA A 135 -17.88 3.93 -14.76
C ALA A 135 -17.65 5.20 -13.94
N TYR A 136 -16.73 6.04 -14.39
CA TYR A 136 -16.67 7.41 -13.88
C TYR A 136 -17.93 8.17 -14.29
N PRO A 137 -18.33 9.21 -13.54
CA PRO A 137 -19.38 10.12 -13.99
C PRO A 137 -19.04 10.68 -15.38
N GLU A 138 -20.07 10.96 -16.19
CA GLU A 138 -19.92 11.35 -17.60
C GLU A 138 -18.90 12.47 -17.82
N ALA A 139 -18.94 13.51 -16.99
CA ALA A 139 -18.02 14.65 -17.04
C ALA A 139 -16.53 14.25 -16.91
N TYR A 140 -16.24 13.07 -16.36
CA TYR A 140 -14.90 12.54 -16.13
C TYR A 140 -14.64 11.23 -16.89
N ALA A 141 -15.55 10.80 -17.77
CA ALA A 141 -15.42 9.53 -18.50
C ALA A 141 -14.09 9.46 -19.28
N ALA A 142 -13.63 10.59 -19.82
CA ALA A 142 -12.34 10.69 -20.54
C ALA A 142 -11.10 10.48 -19.65
N LEU A 143 -11.22 10.63 -18.33
CA LEU A 143 -10.14 10.41 -17.36
C LEU A 143 -10.10 8.99 -16.83
N GLN A 144 -11.14 8.19 -17.11
CA GLN A 144 -11.15 6.79 -16.70
C GLN A 144 -10.08 6.04 -17.48
N SER A 145 -9.09 5.49 -16.75
CA SER A 145 -7.96 4.82 -17.38
C SER A 145 -8.44 3.65 -18.26
N PRO A 146 -7.96 3.57 -19.52
CA PRO A 146 -8.35 2.50 -20.44
C PRO A 146 -7.80 1.12 -20.03
N ALA A 147 -7.00 1.03 -18.95
CA ALA A 147 -6.45 -0.21 -18.38
C ALA A 147 -7.51 -1.27 -17.98
N ARG A 148 -8.79 -1.01 -18.24
CA ARG A 148 -9.86 -2.01 -18.28
C ARG A 148 -9.82 -2.90 -19.54
N ALA A 149 -9.07 -2.53 -20.59
CA ALA A 149 -8.94 -3.32 -21.82
C ALA A 149 -7.54 -3.16 -22.47
N SER A 150 -6.82 -4.29 -22.58
CA SER A 150 -5.67 -4.55 -23.48
C SER A 150 -4.35 -3.77 -23.30
N GLY A 151 -3.24 -4.46 -23.62
CA GLY A 151 -1.84 -4.05 -23.40
C GLY A 151 -1.28 -2.95 -24.31
N PRO A 152 0.04 -2.95 -24.55
CA PRO A 152 0.95 -1.87 -24.19
C PRO A 152 0.89 -0.67 -25.17
N SER A 153 0.97 0.54 -24.65
CA SER A 153 1.55 1.64 -25.44
C SER A 153 3.07 1.51 -25.34
N ILE A 154 3.64 0.76 -26.29
CA ILE A 154 5.03 0.91 -26.68
C ILE A 154 5.23 2.39 -26.99
N GLY A 155 6.18 3.05 -26.32
CA GLY A 155 6.69 4.33 -26.80
C GLY A 155 7.33 4.10 -28.16
N SER A 156 6.66 4.48 -29.23
CA SER A 156 7.30 4.62 -30.54
C SER A 156 8.28 5.79 -30.45
N ARG A 157 9.58 5.47 -30.40
CA ARG A 157 10.59 6.38 -30.92
C ARG A 157 10.69 6.10 -32.41
N ASP A 158 9.89 6.81 -33.20
CA ASP A 158 10.15 6.92 -34.62
C ASP A 158 11.43 7.74 -34.81
N ARG A 159 12.47 7.08 -35.31
CA ARG A 159 13.61 7.76 -35.97
C ARG A 159 13.22 7.92 -37.44
N PRO A 160 13.34 9.10 -38.04
CA PRO A 160 13.11 9.24 -39.47
C PRO A 160 14.21 8.49 -40.25
N PRO A 161 13.90 7.93 -41.44
CA PRO A 161 14.91 7.34 -42.31
C PRO A 161 15.85 8.44 -42.80
N THR A 162 17.15 8.18 -42.66
CA THR A 162 18.21 8.93 -43.34
C THR A 162 18.08 8.69 -44.84
N GLY A 163 17.91 9.77 -45.61
CA GLY A 163 18.25 9.80 -47.03
C GLY A 163 19.75 9.87 -47.25
#